data_AF-A0A443RZQ3-F1
#
_entry.id   AF-A0A443RZQ3-F1
#
_cell.length_a   1.000
_cell.length_b   1.000
_cell.length_c   1.000
_cell.angle_alpha   90.00
_cell.angle_beta   90.00
_cell.angle_gamma   90.00
#
_symmetry.space_group_name_H-M   'P 1'
#
loop_
_entity.id
_entity.type
_entity.pdbx_description
1 polymer ?
#
loop_
_entity_poly.entity_id
_entity_poly.type
_entity_poly.pdbx_seq_one_letter_code
_entity_poly.pdbx_strand_id
1 'polypeptide(L)'
;MSQDTTLLITTEISSLPKYYLPSIAAWFGSLAIGTIVGYTSPGIPSIEDIHSHLQISKSSENWLGSLMPLGASLGALIAAVIVDKLGRKFTLMLASIPCVFGWLIMAYAINVYVLLIGRFATGLSVGFISMSAPLYIAETSSPKTRGFFGSGFQLWVTIGVFLVYLKGIYLPWSWLAVSNTIYPI
;
A
#
# COMPACT_ATOMS: atom_id res chain seq x y z
N MET A 1 -27.01 36.46 11.06
CA MET A 1 -25.77 35.79 11.51
C MET A 1 -25.95 34.30 11.84
N SER A 2 -27.09 33.83 12.40
CA SER A 2 -27.32 32.38 12.65
C SER A 2 -27.82 31.58 11.42
N GLN A 3 -28.40 32.25 10.41
CA GLN A 3 -28.87 31.60 9.18
C GLN A 3 -27.71 31.11 8.29
N ASP A 4 -26.62 31.88 8.20
CA ASP A 4 -25.43 31.48 7.42
C ASP A 4 -24.72 30.26 8.02
N THR A 5 -24.65 30.17 9.36
CA THR A 5 -24.06 29.01 10.04
C THR A 5 -24.88 27.74 9.83
N THR A 6 -26.22 27.87 9.79
CA THR A 6 -27.11 26.73 9.55
C THR A 6 -27.03 26.23 8.11
N LEU A 7 -26.88 27.13 7.13
CA LEU A 7 -26.69 26.78 5.72
C LEU A 7 -25.32 26.13 5.44
N LEU A 8 -24.27 26.53 6.15
CA LEU A 8 -22.96 25.87 6.08
C LEU A 8 -23.02 24.44 6.63
N ILE A 9 -23.81 24.20 7.68
CA ILE A 9 -23.97 22.86 8.27
C ILE A 9 -24.80 21.96 7.34
N THR A 10 -25.87 22.44 6.72
CA THR A 10 -26.69 21.61 5.80
C THR A 10 -25.99 21.31 4.47
N THR A 11 -25.11 22.20 4.00
CA THR A 11 -24.24 21.93 2.85
C THR A 11 -23.10 20.97 3.18
N GLU A 12 -22.51 21.01 4.39
CA GLU A 12 -21.60 19.97 4.88
C GLU A 12 -22.29 18.60 4.99
N ILE A 13 -23.52 18.55 5.54
CA ILE A 13 -24.23 17.28 5.76
C ILE A 13 -24.66 16.62 4.44
N SER A 14 -25.05 17.41 3.43
CA SER A 14 -25.44 16.88 2.12
C SER A 14 -24.25 16.44 1.26
N SER A 15 -23.03 16.90 1.58
CA SER A 15 -21.81 16.53 0.88
C SER A 15 -21.01 15.40 1.58
N LEU A 16 -21.27 15.12 2.86
CA LEU A 16 -20.75 13.96 3.62
C LEU A 16 -20.64 12.65 2.80
N PRO A 17 -21.70 12.13 2.14
CA PRO A 17 -21.61 10.86 1.41
C PRO A 17 -20.64 10.88 0.22
N LYS A 18 -20.36 12.05 -0.39
CA LYS A 18 -19.36 12.18 -1.46
C LYS A 18 -17.92 12.09 -0.95
N TYR A 19 -17.68 12.33 0.34
CA TYR A 19 -16.35 12.28 0.96
C TYR A 19 -16.00 10.91 1.56
N TYR A 20 -16.99 10.08 1.87
CA TYR A 20 -16.76 8.73 2.40
C TYR A 20 -16.18 7.74 1.37
N LEU A 21 -16.69 7.76 0.13
CA LEU A 21 -16.23 6.85 -0.94
C LEU A 21 -14.70 6.92 -1.15
N PRO A 22 -14.12 8.12 -1.30
CA PRO A 22 -12.69 8.25 -1.48
C PRO A 22 -11.84 7.86 -0.27
N SER A 23 -12.33 8.13 0.95
CA SER A 23 -11.66 7.70 2.18
C SER A 23 -11.64 6.18 2.33
N ILE A 24 -12.71 5.50 1.90
CA ILE A 24 -12.78 4.04 1.86
C ILE A 24 -11.77 3.50 0.83
N ALA A 25 -11.65 4.10 -0.35
CA ALA A 25 -10.63 3.70 -1.34
C ALA A 25 -9.20 3.87 -0.78
N ALA A 26 -8.94 4.96 -0.05
CA ALA A 26 -7.65 5.17 0.62
C ALA A 26 -7.36 4.08 1.67
N TRP A 27 -8.37 3.58 2.38
CA TRP A 27 -8.24 2.47 3.33
C TRP A 27 -7.88 1.14 2.65
N PHE A 28 -8.44 0.84 1.48
CA PHE A 28 -8.03 -0.33 0.69
C PHE A 28 -6.58 -0.23 0.21
N GLY A 29 -6.13 0.94 -0.22
CA GLY A 29 -4.71 1.19 -0.51
C GLY A 29 -3.80 1.02 0.71
N SER A 30 -4.31 1.38 1.90
CA SER A 30 -3.59 1.18 3.18
C SER A 30 -3.42 -0.30 3.50
N LEU A 31 -4.45 -1.10 3.26
CA LEU A 31 -4.41 -2.56 3.40
C LEU A 31 -3.30 -3.14 2.50
N ALA A 32 -3.24 -2.70 1.24
CA ALA A 32 -2.21 -3.11 0.30
C ALA A 32 -0.79 -2.81 0.83
N ILE A 33 -0.54 -1.60 1.37
CA ILE A 33 0.74 -1.26 2.02
C ILE A 33 1.06 -2.26 3.14
N GLY A 34 0.08 -2.53 4.01
CA GLY A 34 0.24 -3.49 5.10
C GLY A 34 0.68 -4.87 4.62
N THR A 35 0.10 -5.36 3.53
CA THR A 35 0.50 -6.66 2.96
C THR A 35 1.93 -6.66 2.42
N ILE A 36 2.36 -5.57 1.78
CA ILE A 36 3.71 -5.45 1.20
C ILE A 36 4.77 -5.46 2.30
N VAL A 37 4.54 -4.70 3.37
CA VAL A 37 5.42 -4.60 4.54
C VAL A 37 5.46 -5.93 5.30
N GLY A 38 4.31 -6.56 5.51
CA GLY A 38 4.20 -7.83 6.22
C GLY A 38 4.81 -9.02 5.48
N TYR A 39 4.84 -9.02 4.15
CA TYR A 39 5.20 -10.21 3.34
C TYR A 39 6.56 -10.81 3.66
N THR A 40 7.56 -9.99 4.01
CA THR A 40 8.93 -10.47 4.23
C THR A 40 9.00 -11.49 5.37
N SER A 41 8.15 -11.33 6.40
CA SER A 41 8.18 -12.18 7.60
C SER A 41 7.76 -13.64 7.35
N PRO A 42 6.62 -13.96 6.71
CA PRO A 42 6.31 -15.33 6.32
C PRO A 42 6.95 -15.75 4.99
N GLY A 43 7.34 -14.78 4.15
CA GLY A 43 7.90 -15.03 2.82
C GLY A 43 9.30 -15.64 2.87
N ILE A 44 10.22 -15.08 3.65
CA ILE A 44 11.59 -15.59 3.78
C ILE A 44 11.63 -17.06 4.26
N PRO A 45 11.01 -17.44 5.39
CA PRO A 45 11.08 -18.82 5.87
C PRO A 45 10.43 -19.81 4.89
N SER A 46 9.40 -19.38 4.14
CA SER A 46 8.79 -20.19 3.09
C SER A 46 9.67 -20.36 1.84
N ILE A 47 10.63 -19.46 1.60
CA ILE A 47 11.60 -19.58 0.50
C ILE A 47 12.83 -20.38 0.95
N GLU A 48 13.20 -20.33 2.22
CA GLU A 48 14.31 -21.13 2.77
C GLU A 48 13.96 -22.61 2.99
N ASP A 49 12.68 -22.98 2.88
CA ASP A 49 12.24 -24.37 3.02
C ASP A 49 12.79 -25.27 1.90
N ILE A 50 13.05 -26.53 2.24
CA ILE A 50 13.82 -27.53 1.45
C ILE A 50 13.18 -27.83 0.08
N HIS A 51 11.90 -27.50 -0.11
CA HIS A 51 11.15 -27.68 -1.35
C HIS A 51 11.21 -26.49 -2.32
N SER A 52 11.87 -25.39 -1.95
CA SER A 52 11.99 -24.22 -2.81
C SER A 52 13.16 -24.37 -3.79
N HIS A 53 12.92 -24.01 -5.06
CA HIS A 53 13.95 -23.99 -6.11
C HIS A 53 14.95 -22.83 -5.94
N LEU A 54 14.80 -22.01 -4.89
CA LEU A 54 15.49 -20.74 -4.68
C LEU A 54 16.28 -20.79 -3.37
N GLN A 55 17.58 -21.03 -3.46
CA GLN A 55 18.47 -20.88 -2.31
C GLN A 55 18.76 -19.39 -2.09
N ILE A 56 18.19 -18.82 -1.03
CA ILE A 56 18.50 -17.45 -0.59
C ILE A 56 19.75 -17.51 0.29
N SER A 57 20.76 -16.72 -0.08
CA SER A 57 21.88 -16.42 0.82
C SER A 57 21.46 -15.33 1.82
N LYS A 58 22.02 -15.37 3.03
CA LYS A 58 21.81 -14.36 4.07
C LYS A 58 22.04 -12.92 3.60
N SER A 59 22.92 -12.72 2.61
CA SER A 59 23.13 -11.41 1.98
C SER A 59 21.88 -10.94 1.21
N SER A 60 21.28 -11.83 0.43
CA SER A 60 20.10 -11.52 -0.38
C SER A 60 18.85 -11.28 0.46
N GLU A 61 18.71 -11.96 1.59
CA GLU A 61 17.65 -11.70 2.58
C GLU A 61 17.71 -10.25 3.10
N ASN A 62 18.89 -9.78 3.48
CA ASN A 62 19.09 -8.39 3.93
C ASN A 62 18.74 -7.37 2.83
N TRP A 63 19.09 -7.68 1.58
CA TRP A 63 18.71 -6.85 0.43
C TRP A 63 17.21 -6.83 0.19
N LEU A 64 16.48 -7.93 0.40
CA LEU A 64 15.02 -7.96 0.30
C LEU A 64 14.33 -7.04 1.30
N GLY A 65 14.83 -7.02 2.54
CA GLY A 65 14.34 -6.09 3.57
C GLY A 65 14.65 -4.63 3.24
N SER A 66 15.83 -4.35 2.66
CA SER A 66 16.33 -2.99 2.43
C SER A 66 15.83 -2.36 1.13
N LEU A 67 15.53 -3.15 0.10
CA LEU A 67 15.05 -2.63 -1.19
C LEU A 67 13.63 -2.08 -1.11
N MET A 68 12.79 -2.61 -0.22
CA MET A 68 11.44 -2.08 0.00
C MET A 68 11.47 -0.60 0.44
N PRO A 69 12.16 -0.19 1.53
CA PRO A 69 12.22 1.21 1.93
C PRO A 69 13.00 2.08 0.93
N LEU A 70 14.01 1.55 0.23
CA LEU A 70 14.68 2.27 -0.86
C LEU A 70 13.72 2.59 -2.02
N GLY A 71 12.94 1.60 -2.44
CA GLY A 71 11.87 1.77 -3.42
C GLY A 71 10.81 2.77 -2.93
N ALA A 72 10.39 2.67 -1.68
CA ALA A 72 9.41 3.61 -1.10
C ALA A 72 9.94 5.06 -1.08
N SER A 73 11.22 5.25 -0.78
CA SER A 73 11.85 6.57 -0.75
C SER A 73 11.86 7.22 -2.14
N LEU A 74 12.28 6.46 -3.16
CA LEU A 74 12.26 6.93 -4.56
C LEU A 74 10.82 7.13 -5.06
N GLY A 75 9.91 6.21 -4.71
CA GLY A 75 8.50 6.28 -5.07
C GLY A 75 7.84 7.52 -4.49
N ALA A 76 8.14 7.88 -3.24
CA ALA A 76 7.62 9.08 -2.60
C ALA A 76 8.11 10.36 -3.28
N LEU A 77 9.38 10.43 -3.68
CA LEU A 77 9.93 11.60 -4.41
C LEU A 77 9.25 11.77 -5.77
N ILE A 78 9.07 10.68 -6.52
CA ILE A 78 8.38 10.71 -7.81
C ILE A 78 6.91 11.07 -7.61
N ALA A 79 6.26 10.48 -6.61
CA ALA A 79 4.87 10.75 -6.27
C ALA A 79 4.64 12.22 -5.92
N ALA A 80 5.54 12.86 -5.17
CA ALA A 80 5.42 14.27 -4.83
C ALA A 80 5.32 15.15 -6.09
N VAL A 81 6.21 14.92 -7.07
CA VAL A 81 6.20 15.68 -8.34
C VAL A 81 4.94 15.38 -9.17
N ILE A 82 4.48 14.12 -9.18
CA ILE A 82 3.30 13.70 -9.95
C ILE A 82 2.01 14.23 -9.33
N VAL A 83 1.91 14.23 -7.99
CA VAL A 83 0.76 14.79 -7.27
C VAL A 83 0.56 16.26 -7.61
N ASP A 84 1.64 17.03 -7.65
CA ASP A 84 1.58 18.47 -7.94
C ASP A 84 1.16 18.77 -9.40
N LYS A 85 1.49 17.88 -10.34
CA LYS A 85 1.20 18.08 -11.78
C LYS A 85 -0.11 17.46 -12.27
N LEU A 86 -0.40 16.24 -11.85
CA LEU A 86 -1.49 15.39 -12.38
C LEU A 86 -2.64 15.20 -11.37
N GLY A 87 -2.45 15.67 -10.14
CA GLY A 87 -3.43 15.57 -9.07
C GLY A 87 -3.36 14.26 -8.28
N ARG A 88 -3.96 14.31 -7.08
CA ARG A 88 -3.87 13.27 -6.05
C ARG A 88 -4.53 11.95 -6.47
N LYS A 89 -5.73 12.02 -7.07
CA LYS A 89 -6.50 10.84 -7.51
C LYS A 89 -5.78 10.06 -8.60
N PHE A 90 -5.21 10.75 -9.59
CA PHE A 90 -4.47 10.10 -10.69
C PHE A 90 -3.21 9.41 -10.17
N THR A 91 -2.54 10.03 -9.18
CA THR A 91 -1.37 9.43 -8.53
C THR A 91 -1.71 8.13 -7.80
N LEU A 92 -2.85 8.08 -7.08
CA LEU A 92 -3.32 6.85 -6.45
C LEU A 92 -3.59 5.73 -7.48
N MET A 93 -4.24 6.08 -8.60
CA MET A 93 -4.50 5.12 -9.68
C MET A 93 -3.19 4.63 -10.32
N LEU A 94 -2.23 5.51 -10.53
CA LEU A 94 -0.91 5.17 -11.08
C LEU A 94 -0.14 4.23 -10.15
N ALA A 95 -0.35 4.31 -8.84
CA ALA A 95 0.30 3.46 -7.84
C ALA A 95 -0.12 1.98 -7.93
N SER A 96 -1.30 1.70 -8.50
CA SER A 96 -1.78 0.32 -8.70
C SER A 96 -0.92 -0.45 -9.71
N ILE A 97 -0.37 0.23 -10.71
CA ILE A 97 0.48 -0.36 -11.76
C ILE A 97 1.74 -1.01 -11.14
N PRO A 98 2.65 -0.28 -10.47
CA PRO A 98 3.82 -0.89 -9.85
C PRO A 98 3.47 -1.87 -8.73
N CYS A 99 2.29 -1.75 -8.11
CA CYS A 99 1.80 -2.72 -7.13
C CYS A 99 1.57 -4.09 -7.78
N VAL A 100 0.70 -4.13 -8.80
CA VAL A 100 0.32 -5.37 -9.50
C VAL A 100 1.53 -5.97 -10.21
N PHE A 101 2.32 -5.14 -10.91
CA PHE A 101 3.54 -5.60 -11.57
C PHE A 101 4.55 -6.15 -10.56
N GLY A 102 4.75 -5.47 -9.42
CA GLY A 102 5.66 -5.94 -8.38
C GLY A 102 5.24 -7.30 -7.80
N TRP A 103 3.94 -7.48 -7.52
CA TRP A 103 3.41 -8.76 -7.03
C TRP A 103 3.49 -9.89 -8.07
N LEU A 104 3.23 -9.59 -9.35
CA LEU A 104 3.37 -10.57 -10.43
C LEU A 104 4.82 -11.01 -10.61
N ILE A 105 5.77 -10.07 -10.60
CA ILE A 105 7.21 -10.38 -10.69
C ILE A 105 7.64 -11.27 -9.51
N MET A 106 7.14 -10.96 -8.30
CA MET A 106 7.38 -11.79 -7.12
C MET A 106 6.77 -13.18 -7.26
N ALA A 107 5.54 -13.31 -7.77
CA ALA A 107 4.86 -14.59 -7.92
C ALA A 107 5.56 -15.53 -8.92
N TYR A 108 6.13 -14.99 -10.00
CA TYR A 108 6.84 -15.75 -11.05
C TYR A 108 8.37 -15.71 -10.89
N ALA A 109 8.89 -15.38 -9.71
CA ALA A 109 10.33 -15.25 -9.50
C ALA A 109 11.03 -16.62 -9.66
N ILE A 110 11.88 -16.75 -10.67
CA ILE A 110 12.72 -17.94 -10.90
C ILE A 110 14.09 -17.78 -10.22
N ASN A 111 14.53 -16.53 -10.03
CA ASN A 111 15.83 -16.17 -9.44
C ASN A 111 15.65 -15.15 -8.32
N VAL A 112 16.58 -15.15 -7.36
CA VAL A 112 16.60 -14.18 -6.24
C VAL A 112 16.65 -12.73 -6.74
N TYR A 113 17.36 -12.46 -7.84
CA TYR A 113 17.40 -11.14 -8.47
C TYR A 113 16.03 -10.65 -8.96
N VAL A 114 15.18 -11.57 -9.46
CA VAL A 114 13.82 -11.22 -9.90
C VAL A 114 12.96 -10.86 -8.70
N LEU A 115 13.14 -11.57 -7.58
CA LEU A 115 12.48 -11.29 -6.31
C LEU A 115 12.90 -9.93 -5.74
N LEU A 116 14.18 -9.57 -5.84
CA LEU A 116 14.71 -8.26 -5.45
C LEU A 116 14.10 -7.12 -6.29
N ILE A 117 13.99 -7.31 -7.62
CA ILE A 117 13.34 -6.33 -8.52
C ILE A 117 11.85 -6.17 -8.19
N GLY A 118 11.14 -7.29 -7.97
CA GLY A 118 9.75 -7.27 -7.55
C GLY A 118 9.56 -6.54 -6.22
N ARG A 119 10.47 -6.73 -5.26
CA ARG A 119 10.45 -5.99 -4.00
C ARG A 119 10.66 -4.50 -4.17
N PHE A 120 11.60 -4.09 -5.00
CA PHE A 120 11.79 -2.68 -5.31
C PHE A 120 10.52 -2.07 -5.95
N ALA A 121 9.88 -2.77 -6.90
CA ALA A 121 8.64 -2.33 -7.54
C ALA A 121 7.46 -2.20 -6.57
N THR A 122 7.25 -3.18 -5.69
CA THR A 122 6.22 -3.07 -4.63
C THR A 122 6.54 -1.93 -3.66
N GLY A 123 7.82 -1.71 -3.33
CA GLY A 123 8.28 -0.57 -2.53
C GLY A 123 7.95 0.78 -3.17
N LEU A 124 8.18 0.92 -4.48
CA LEU A 124 7.78 2.13 -5.22
C LEU A 124 6.29 2.43 -5.02
N SER A 125 5.43 1.43 -5.20
CA SER A 125 3.98 1.57 -5.00
C SER A 125 3.63 2.06 -3.58
N VAL A 126 4.28 1.50 -2.54
CA VAL A 126 4.10 1.96 -1.15
C VAL A 126 4.44 3.44 -1.01
N GLY A 127 5.52 3.90 -1.63
CA GLY A 127 5.90 5.32 -1.65
C GLY A 127 4.83 6.21 -2.27
N PHE A 128 4.25 5.79 -3.40
CA PHE A 128 3.15 6.50 -4.05
C PHE A 128 1.90 6.61 -3.16
N ILE A 129 1.46 5.50 -2.58
CA ILE A 129 0.25 5.46 -1.74
C ILE A 129 0.48 6.25 -0.46
N SER A 130 1.62 6.06 0.22
CA SER A 130 1.95 6.71 1.48
C SER A 130 2.03 8.24 1.35
N MET A 131 2.47 8.75 0.19
CA MET A 131 2.47 10.18 -0.07
C MET A 131 1.08 10.71 -0.45
N SER A 132 0.36 10.00 -1.32
CA SER A 132 -0.89 10.51 -1.92
C SER A 132 -2.14 10.29 -1.06
N ALA A 133 -2.23 9.19 -0.32
CA ALA A 133 -3.40 8.85 0.49
C ALA A 133 -3.65 9.82 1.67
N PRO A 134 -2.67 10.14 2.55
CA PRO A 134 -2.90 11.10 3.63
C PRO A 134 -3.12 12.52 3.10
N LEU A 135 -2.50 12.90 1.98
CA LEU A 135 -2.72 14.19 1.33
C LEU A 135 -4.16 14.31 0.81
N TYR A 136 -4.64 13.25 0.16
CA TYR A 136 -5.98 13.19 -0.35
C TYR A 136 -7.03 13.23 0.78
N ILE A 137 -6.80 12.49 1.87
CA ILE A 137 -7.64 12.54 3.07
C ILE A 137 -7.63 13.95 3.68
N ALA A 138 -6.46 14.58 3.77
CA ALA A 138 -6.30 15.92 4.32
C ALA A 138 -7.10 17.00 3.57
N GLU A 139 -7.24 16.85 2.26
CA GLU A 139 -7.96 17.80 1.39
C GLU A 139 -9.46 17.54 1.33
N THR A 140 -9.86 16.28 1.53
CA THR A 140 -11.24 15.85 1.39
C THR A 140 -12.00 15.89 2.73
N SER A 141 -11.29 15.83 3.86
CA SER A 141 -11.90 15.76 5.19
C SER A 141 -12.03 17.11 5.88
N SER A 142 -13.18 17.32 6.53
CA SER A 142 -13.39 18.46 7.43
C SER A 142 -12.42 18.40 8.63
N PRO A 143 -12.02 19.53 9.22
CA PRO A 143 -11.05 19.58 10.33
C PRO A 143 -11.41 18.66 11.52
N LYS A 144 -12.70 18.45 11.77
CA LYS A 144 -13.22 17.59 12.84
C LYS A 144 -13.07 16.09 12.57
N THR A 145 -13.10 15.65 11.31
CA THR A 145 -13.08 14.21 10.93
C THR A 145 -11.72 13.73 10.44
N ARG A 146 -10.78 14.65 10.18
CA ARG A 146 -9.43 14.35 9.68
C ARG A 146 -8.66 13.35 10.57
N GLY A 147 -8.80 13.48 11.89
CA GLY A 147 -8.20 12.55 12.85
C GLY A 147 -8.74 11.12 12.72
N PHE A 148 -10.06 10.97 12.58
CA PHE A 148 -10.70 9.67 12.42
C PHE A 148 -10.23 8.94 11.15
N PHE A 149 -10.16 9.64 10.02
CA PHE A 149 -9.70 9.05 8.76
C PHE A 149 -8.20 8.69 8.79
N GLY A 150 -7.37 9.51 9.45
CA GLY A 150 -5.95 9.21 9.65
C GLY A 150 -5.72 7.99 10.53
N SER A 151 -6.44 7.87 11.65
CA SER A 151 -6.40 6.65 12.48
C SER A 151 -6.91 5.42 11.73
N GLY A 152 -7.96 5.57 10.92
CA GLY A 152 -8.46 4.53 10.04
C GLY A 152 -7.40 4.01 9.07
N PHE A 153 -6.66 4.92 8.41
CA PHE A 153 -5.54 4.56 7.53
C PHE A 153 -4.55 3.62 8.21
N GLN A 154 -4.07 4.00 9.41
CA GLN A 154 -3.10 3.19 10.16
C GLN A 154 -3.68 1.84 10.63
N LEU A 155 -4.95 1.81 11.04
CA LEU A 155 -5.64 0.57 11.40
C LEU A 155 -5.67 -0.41 10.22
N TRP A 156 -6.01 0.07 9.02
CA TRP A 156 -6.06 -0.77 7.83
C TRP A 156 -4.68 -1.29 7.40
N VAL A 157 -3.60 -0.50 7.56
CA VAL A 157 -2.23 -1.01 7.39
C VAL A 157 -1.98 -2.18 8.34
N THR A 158 -2.36 -2.04 9.60
CA THR A 158 -2.16 -3.08 10.62
C THR A 158 -2.96 -4.35 10.30
N ILE A 159 -4.20 -4.19 9.85
CA ILE A 159 -5.05 -5.31 9.37
C ILE A 159 -4.38 -6.00 8.17
N GLY A 160 -3.81 -5.25 7.23
CA GLY A 160 -3.08 -5.82 6.09
C GLY A 160 -1.88 -6.69 6.51
N VAL A 161 -1.08 -6.22 7.49
CA VAL A 161 0.03 -7.01 8.04
C VAL A 161 -0.49 -8.29 8.71
N PHE A 162 -1.53 -8.17 9.53
CA PHE A 162 -2.14 -9.30 10.21
C PHE A 162 -2.65 -10.38 9.24
N LEU A 163 -3.35 -9.95 8.17
CA LEU A 163 -3.84 -10.86 7.12
C LEU A 163 -2.71 -11.59 6.42
N VAL A 164 -1.59 -10.92 6.14
CA VAL A 164 -0.43 -11.58 5.52
C VAL A 164 0.22 -12.60 6.45
N TYR A 165 0.28 -12.33 7.75
CA TYR A 165 0.80 -13.30 8.72
C TYR A 165 -0.09 -14.52 8.81
N LEU A 166 -1.41 -14.33 8.86
CA LEU A 166 -2.37 -15.44 8.84
C LEU A 166 -2.23 -16.28 7.56
N LYS A 167 -2.16 -15.64 6.38
CA LYS A 167 -1.96 -16.34 5.11
C LYS A 167 -0.62 -17.07 5.07
N GLY A 168 0.42 -16.49 5.65
CA GLY A 168 1.77 -17.05 5.73
C GLY A 168 1.85 -18.39 6.45
N ILE A 169 0.88 -18.70 7.32
CA ILE A 169 0.81 -20.00 8.00
C ILE A 169 0.34 -21.10 7.05
N TYR A 170 -0.52 -20.77 6.08
CA TYR A 170 -1.20 -21.76 5.23
C TYR A 170 -0.69 -21.78 3.77
N LEU A 171 -0.12 -20.69 3.26
CA LEU A 171 0.27 -20.54 1.86
C LEU A 171 1.79 -20.40 1.67
N PRO A 172 2.39 -21.08 0.68
CA PRO A 172 3.77 -20.86 0.31
C PRO A 172 3.97 -19.48 -0.35
N TRP A 173 5.21 -19.01 -0.37
CA TRP A 173 5.59 -17.65 -0.76
C TRP A 173 5.00 -17.17 -2.10
N SER A 174 4.99 -18.01 -3.14
CA SER A 174 4.48 -17.65 -4.48
C SER A 174 2.97 -17.43 -4.47
N TRP A 175 2.21 -18.33 -3.83
CA TRP A 175 0.76 -18.19 -3.71
C TRP A 175 0.37 -17.04 -2.78
N LEU A 176 1.19 -16.76 -1.77
CA LEU A 176 1.03 -15.60 -0.92
C LEU A 176 1.18 -14.29 -1.73
N ALA A 177 2.17 -14.23 -2.63
CA ALA A 177 2.33 -13.10 -3.56
C ALA A 177 1.13 -12.93 -4.50
N VAL A 178 0.63 -14.02 -5.11
CA VAL A 178 -0.57 -14.01 -5.96
C VAL A 178 -1.79 -13.51 -5.19
N SER A 179 -1.96 -13.93 -3.93
CA SER A 179 -3.09 -13.52 -3.10
C SER A 179 -3.08 -12.02 -2.76
N ASN A 180 -1.89 -11.39 -2.75
CA ASN A 180 -1.75 -9.97 -2.47
C ASN A 180 -2.00 -9.10 -3.71
N THR A 181 -1.91 -9.68 -4.91
CA THR A 181 -2.35 -9.03 -6.16
C THR A 181 -3.85 -8.69 -6.17
N ILE A 182 -4.65 -9.31 -5.30
CA ILE A 182 -6.11 -9.12 -5.17
C ILE A 182 -6.47 -7.81 -4.45
N TYR A 183 -5.53 -7.16 -3.77
CA TYR A 183 -5.74 -5.85 -3.14
C TYR A 183 -5.14 -4.69 -3.94
N PRO A 184 -5.37 -4.54 -5.27
CA PRO A 184 -5.00 -3.30 -5.91
C PRO A 184 -6.00 -2.20 -5.50
N ILE A 185 -5.45 -1.00 -5.36
CA ILE A 185 -6.08 0.27 -4.99
C ILE A 185 -7.28 0.61 -5.86
#